data_AF-A0A9C9G161-F1
#
_entry.id   AF-A0A9C9G161-F1
#
_cell.length_a   1.000
_cell.length_b   1.000
_cell.length_c   1.000
_cell.angle_alpha   90.00
_cell.angle_beta   90.00
_cell.angle_gamma   90.00
#
_symmetry.space_group_name_H-M   'P 1'
#
loop_
_entity.id
_entity.type
_entity.pdbx_description
1 polymer ?
#
loop_
_entity_poly.entity_id
_entity_poly.type
_entity_poly.pdbx_seq_one_letter_code
_entity_poly.pdbx_strand_id
1 'polypeptide(L)'
;KQGELAYRVRGVHEITGHGFEERRVDVLAPGVWVVWLDLDLFESVKGMTIKRTAIRYPLRVVSLSIDPESNPWGLALDGFAGSGPHRLSKEELKNEAELEGK
;
A
#
# COMPACT_ATOMS: atom_id res chain seq x y z
N LYS A 1 11.85 27.79 16.41
CA LYS A 1 11.51 26.43 15.95
C LYS A 1 11.22 26.46 14.44
N GLN A 2 12.24 26.61 13.61
CA GLN A 2 12.12 26.59 12.15
C GLN A 2 13.38 25.86 11.65
N GLY A 3 13.20 24.64 11.13
CA GLY A 3 14.31 23.81 10.66
C GLY A 3 14.16 22.31 10.89
N GLU A 4 13.17 21.87 11.69
CA GLU A 4 13.04 20.46 12.12
C GLU A 4 12.57 19.49 11.00
N LEU A 5 12.21 20.01 9.82
CA LEU A 5 11.70 19.21 8.69
C LEU A 5 12.50 19.40 7.39
N ALA A 6 13.54 20.23 7.39
CA ALA A 6 14.41 20.33 6.22
C ALA A 6 15.08 18.95 6.01
N TYR A 7 15.02 18.44 4.78
CA TYR A 7 15.64 17.16 4.34
C TYR A 7 14.95 15.85 4.75
N ARG A 8 13.66 15.85 5.15
CA ARG A 8 12.93 14.60 5.34
C ARG A 8 12.42 14.05 4.01
N VAL A 9 12.83 12.83 3.67
CA VAL A 9 12.35 12.07 2.53
C VAL A 9 11.56 10.86 3.04
N ARG A 10 10.51 10.49 2.31
CA ARG A 10 9.74 9.26 2.55
C ARG A 10 9.83 8.36 1.34
N GLY A 11 10.16 7.10 1.58
CA GLY A 11 10.09 6.03 0.59
C GLY A 11 9.07 4.99 1.03
N VAL A 12 8.46 4.29 0.08
CA VAL A 12 7.64 3.12 0.34
C VAL A 12 8.19 1.93 -0.41
N HIS A 13 8.17 0.77 0.23
CA HIS A 13 8.49 -0.51 -0.40
C HIS A 13 7.48 -1.54 0.03
N GLU A 14 7.26 -2.56 -0.79
CA GLU A 14 6.48 -3.73 -0.40
C GLU A 14 7.13 -4.43 0.79
N ILE A 15 6.30 -4.91 1.73
CA ILE A 15 6.78 -5.79 2.79
C ILE A 15 7.12 -7.14 2.15
N THR A 16 8.34 -7.63 2.36
CA THR A 16 8.78 -8.91 1.78
C THR A 16 7.83 -10.04 2.17
N GLY A 17 7.31 -10.75 1.16
CA GLY A 17 6.32 -11.82 1.33
C GLY A 17 4.87 -11.37 1.19
N HIS A 18 4.58 -10.06 1.24
CA HIS A 18 3.23 -9.50 1.13
C HIS A 18 2.94 -8.96 -0.28
N GLY A 19 3.38 -9.69 -1.30
CA GLY A 19 3.17 -9.32 -2.70
C GLY A 19 1.75 -9.50 -3.17
N PHE A 20 1.57 -9.36 -4.48
CA PHE A 20 0.27 -9.61 -5.08
C PHE A 20 -0.17 -11.05 -4.84
N GLU A 21 -1.39 -11.20 -4.32
CA GLU A 21 -2.09 -12.47 -4.20
C GLU A 21 -3.58 -12.23 -4.45
N GLU A 22 -4.27 -13.19 -5.06
CA GLU A 22 -5.70 -13.07 -5.36
C GLU A 22 -6.54 -12.82 -4.10
N ARG A 23 -6.19 -13.45 -2.97
CA ARG A 23 -6.89 -13.25 -1.69
C ARG A 23 -6.76 -11.83 -1.12
N ARG A 24 -5.81 -11.04 -1.62
CA ARG A 24 -5.59 -9.63 -1.25
C ARG A 24 -6.39 -8.67 -2.15
N VAL A 25 -7.30 -9.20 -2.97
CA VAL A 25 -8.19 -8.42 -3.83
C VAL A 25 -9.64 -8.78 -3.56
N ASP A 26 -10.40 -7.82 -3.03
CA ASP A 26 -11.85 -7.96 -2.91
C ASP A 26 -12.53 -7.45 -4.17
N VAL A 27 -13.39 -8.26 -4.78
CA VAL A 27 -14.26 -7.83 -5.89
C VAL A 27 -15.53 -7.23 -5.30
N LEU A 28 -15.74 -5.92 -5.47
CA LEU A 28 -16.94 -5.25 -4.96
C LEU A 28 -18.08 -5.27 -5.98
N ALA A 29 -17.74 -5.10 -7.27
CA ALA A 29 -18.66 -5.09 -8.40
C ALA A 29 -17.88 -5.33 -9.71
N PRO A 30 -18.54 -5.57 -10.84
CA PRO A 30 -17.87 -5.58 -12.13
C PRO A 30 -17.08 -4.27 -12.34
N GLY A 31 -15.77 -4.39 -12.54
CA GLY A 31 -14.90 -3.22 -12.73
C GLY A 31 -14.53 -2.47 -11.45
N VAL A 32 -14.81 -3.00 -10.25
CA VAL A 32 -14.51 -2.33 -8.98
C VAL A 32 -13.92 -3.30 -7.98
N TRP A 33 -12.74 -2.96 -7.47
CA TRP A 33 -11.97 -3.80 -6.55
C TRP A 33 -11.43 -3.01 -5.37
N VAL A 34 -11.14 -3.71 -4.27
CA VAL A 34 -10.23 -3.23 -3.23
C VAL A 34 -8.98 -4.09 -3.29
N VAL A 35 -7.82 -3.45 -3.44
CA VAL A 35 -6.51 -4.08 -3.40
C VAL A 35 -5.85 -3.74 -2.07
N TRP A 36 -5.49 -4.77 -1.30
CA TRP A 36 -4.85 -4.63 0.00
C TRP A 36 -3.33 -4.69 -0.14
N LEU A 37 -2.67 -3.52 -0.10
CA LEU A 37 -1.21 -3.42 -0.18
C LEU A 37 -0.60 -3.21 1.19
N ASP A 38 0.35 -4.07 1.55
CA ASP A 38 1.15 -3.89 2.76
C ASP A 38 2.52 -3.32 2.40
N LEU A 39 2.77 -2.09 2.83
CA LEU A 39 3.96 -1.35 2.49
C LEU A 39 4.72 -0.92 3.74
N ASP A 40 6.05 -1.00 3.68
CA ASP A 40 6.94 -0.34 4.61
C ASP A 40 7.16 1.12 4.19
N LEU A 41 6.79 2.05 5.07
CA LEU A 41 7.13 3.45 4.98
C LEU A 41 8.47 3.70 5.68
N PHE A 42 9.47 4.11 4.91
CA PHE A 42 10.77 4.54 5.40
C PHE A 42 10.82 6.07 5.45
N GLU A 43 11.21 6.62 6.58
CA GLU A 43 11.47 8.05 6.71
C GLU A 43 12.97 8.25 6.93
N SER A 44 13.56 9.09 6.09
CA SER A 44 15.00 9.38 6.12
C SER A 44 15.25 10.88 6.26
N VAL A 45 16.26 11.25 7.04
CA VAL A 45 16.72 12.63 7.19
C VAL A 45 18.20 12.67 6.84
N LYS A 46 18.59 13.53 5.89
CA LYS A 46 19.97 13.61 5.39
C LYS A 46 20.55 12.25 4.94
N GLY A 47 19.70 11.40 4.34
CA GLY A 47 20.09 10.09 3.83
C GLY A 47 20.11 8.95 4.87
N MET A 48 19.92 9.25 6.16
CA MET A 48 19.82 8.21 7.20
C MET A 48 18.36 7.87 7.48
N THR A 49 17.99 6.59 7.35
CA THR A 49 16.66 6.08 7.73
C THR A 49 16.51 6.16 9.24
N ILE A 50 15.51 6.92 9.69
CA ILE A 50 15.21 7.13 11.11
C ILE A 50 14.00 6.34 11.58
N LYS A 51 13.13 5.92 10.64
CA LYS A 51 11.90 5.21 10.97
C LYS A 51 11.50 4.28 9.84
N ARG A 52 11.02 3.08 10.22
CA ARG A 52 10.32 2.12 9.36
C ARG A 52 8.95 1.87 9.98
N THR A 53 7.89 1.84 9.18
CA THR A 53 6.53 1.58 9.66
C THR A 53 5.75 0.81 8.61
N ALA A 54 5.24 -0.37 8.99
CA ALA A 54 4.34 -1.15 8.15
C ALA A 54 2.94 -0.51 8.14
N ILE A 55 2.38 -0.32 6.94
CA ILE A 55 1.07 0.29 6.71
C ILE A 55 0.32 -0.55 5.69
N ARG A 56 -0.93 -0.89 6.00
CA ARG A 56 -1.88 -1.52 5.08
C ARG A 56 -2.72 -0.46 4.39
N TYR A 57 -2.73 -0.51 3.06
CA TYR A 57 -3.47 0.41 2.19
C TYR A 57 -4.63 -0.35 1.52
N PRO A 58 -5.89 -0.04 1.87
CA PRO A 58 -7.06 -0.53 1.14
C PRO A 58 -7.29 0.35 -0.09
N LEU A 59 -6.57 0.11 -1.19
CA LEU A 59 -6.70 0.91 -2.40
C LEU A 59 -7.95 0.49 -3.18
N ARG A 60 -8.84 1.44 -3.44
CA ARG A 60 -9.97 1.21 -4.34
C ARG A 60 -9.51 1.39 -5.77
N VAL A 61 -9.69 0.36 -6.58
CA VAL A 61 -9.32 0.34 -7.99
C VAL A 61 -10.58 0.19 -8.83
N VAL A 62 -10.68 0.96 -9.90
CA VAL A 62 -11.82 0.92 -10.82
C VAL A 62 -11.36 0.72 -12.26
N SER A 63 -12.17 0.07 -13.06
CA SER A 63 -11.99 0.03 -14.52
C SER A 63 -12.23 1.42 -15.09
N LEU A 64 -11.27 1.93 -15.85
CA LEU A 64 -11.33 3.22 -16.53
C LEU A 64 -11.04 3.02 -18.02
N SER A 65 -12.11 2.94 -18.81
CA SER A 65 -12.03 2.76 -20.27
C SER A 65 -11.75 4.09 -20.97
N ILE A 66 -10.50 4.54 -20.95
CA ILE A 66 -10.00 5.64 -21.77
C ILE A 66 -9.06 5.13 -22.86
N ASP A 67 -8.51 6.05 -23.66
CA ASP A 67 -7.53 5.74 -24.69
C ASP A 67 -6.36 4.87 -24.15
N PRO A 68 -6.11 3.67 -24.73
CA PRO A 68 -5.09 2.75 -24.24
C PRO A 68 -3.65 3.27 -24.34
N GLU A 69 -3.35 4.17 -25.28
CA GLU A 69 -2.01 4.81 -25.34
C GLU A 69 -1.78 5.69 -24.10
N SER A 70 -2.85 6.30 -23.58
CA SER A 70 -2.82 7.12 -22.37
C SER A 70 -2.92 6.30 -21.08
N ASN A 71 -3.66 5.17 -21.09
CA ASN A 71 -3.77 4.24 -19.97
C ASN A 71 -3.81 2.78 -20.46
N PRO A 72 -2.63 2.15 -20.60
CA PRO A 72 -2.53 0.78 -21.10
C PRO A 72 -3.20 -0.27 -20.21
N TRP A 73 -3.41 0.06 -18.94
CA TRP A 73 -4.01 -0.86 -17.97
C TRP A 73 -5.53 -0.80 -17.94
N GLY A 74 -6.14 0.30 -18.41
CA GLY A 74 -7.58 0.52 -18.30
C GLY A 74 -8.07 0.56 -16.85
N LEU A 75 -7.21 0.95 -15.90
CA LEU A 75 -7.50 1.02 -14.46
C LEU A 75 -7.25 2.42 -13.92
N ALA A 76 -7.91 2.76 -12.81
CA ALA A 76 -7.66 3.97 -12.05
C ALA A 76 -7.69 3.71 -10.53
N LEU A 77 -6.92 4.51 -9.79
CA LEU A 77 -6.99 4.57 -8.34
C LEU A 77 -8.11 5.53 -7.94
N ASP A 78 -9.16 5.02 -7.32
CA ASP A 78 -10.34 5.76 -6.86
C ASP A 78 -10.33 5.96 -5.33
N GLY A 79 -9.14 6.32 -4.82
CA GLY A 79 -8.91 6.59 -3.42
C GLY A 79 -8.79 5.33 -2.54
N PHE A 80 -9.17 5.48 -1.26
CA PHE A 80 -9.09 4.42 -0.28
C PHE A 80 -10.49 3.89 0.07
N ALA A 81 -10.59 2.58 0.28
CA ALA A 81 -11.78 1.96 0.84
C ALA A 81 -11.80 2.06 2.39
N GLY A 82 -13.00 1.98 2.97
CA GLY A 82 -13.19 1.97 4.42
C GLY A 82 -12.58 3.17 5.14
N SER A 83 -11.91 2.93 6.27
CA SER A 83 -11.23 3.95 7.07
C SER A 83 -9.89 4.41 6.47
N GLY A 84 -9.47 3.83 5.34
CA GLY A 84 -8.21 4.14 4.70
C GLY A 84 -6.97 3.48 5.34
N PRO A 85 -5.77 4.01 5.04
CA PRO A 85 -4.52 3.39 5.44
C PRO A 85 -4.35 3.33 6.95
N HIS A 86 -3.93 2.17 7.46
CA HIS A 86 -3.69 1.96 8.89
C HIS A 86 -2.36 1.26 9.13
N ARG A 87 -1.76 1.49 10.30
CA ARG A 87 -0.50 0.85 10.68
C ARG A 87 -0.76 -0.60 11.05
N LEU A 88 0.11 -1.49 10.59
CA LEU A 88 0.13 -2.87 11.04
C LEU A 88 0.97 -3.01 12.32
N SER A 89 0.43 -3.73 13.29
CA SER A 89 1.18 -4.19 14.44
C SER A 89 2.10 -5.35 14.07
N LYS A 90 3.08 -5.64 14.94
CA LYS A 90 3.95 -6.80 14.77
C LYS A 90 3.18 -8.13 14.87
N GLU A 91 2.08 -8.16 15.61
CA GLU A 91 1.27 -9.36 15.80
C GLU A 91 0.47 -9.67 14.53
N GLU A 92 -0.14 -8.65 13.91
CA GLU A 92 -0.85 -8.79 12.63
C GLU A 92 0.07 -9.33 11.53
N LEU A 93 1.30 -8.78 11.41
CA LEU A 93 2.29 -9.26 10.44
C LEU A 93 2.70 -10.72 10.68
N LYS A 94 2.82 -11.14 11.94
CA LYS A 94 3.16 -12.54 12.28
C LYS A 94 2.03 -13.50 11.94
N ASN A 95 0.80 -13.14 12.31
CA ASN A 95 -0.36 -13.99 12.07
C ASN A 95 -0.57 -14.24 10.58
N GLU A 96 -0.31 -13.23 9.74
CA GLU A 96 -0.37 -13.39 8.28
C GLU A 96 0.73 -14.31 7.74
N ALA A 97 1.98 -14.15 8.19
CA ALA A 97 3.07 -15.03 7.80
C ALA A 97 2.82 -16.50 8.22
N GLU A 98 2.18 -16.73 9.37
CA GLU A 98 1.80 -18.07 9.84
C GLU A 98 0.64 -18.70 9.04
N LEU A 99 -0.24 -17.87 8.45
CA LEU A 99 -1.28 -18.32 7.54
C LEU A 99 -0.72 -18.64 6.15
N GLU A 100 0.34 -17.95 5.72
CA GLU A 100 1.03 -18.15 4.45
C GLU A 100 1.94 -19.39 4.44
N GLY A 101 2.46 -19.79 5.59
CA GLY A 101 3.31 -20.98 5.74
C GLY A 101 2.57 -22.32 5.91
N LYS A 102 1.24 -22.35 5.75
CA LYS A 102 0.39 -23.55 5.87
C LYS A 102 -0.22 -23.90 4.52
#